data_AF-A0AB35YKC9-F1
#
_entry.id   AF-A0AB35YKC9-F1
#
_cell.length_a   1.000
_cell.length_b   1.000
_cell.length_c   1.000
_cell.angle_alpha   90.00
_cell.angle_beta   90.00
_cell.angle_gamma   90.00
#
_symmetry.space_group_name_H-M   'P 1'
#
loop_
_entity.id
_entity.type
_entity.pdbx_description
1 polymer ?
#
loop_
_entity_poly.entity_id
_entity_poly.type
_entity_poly.pdbx_seq_one_letter_code
_entity_poly.pdbx_strand_id
1 'polypeptide(L)' 'MQEAIRRSKNIKRIAEYEKKLLEVQMLIERVTGDREVQVLNWMLDGKSQRWIGQHMTLSATSIKRIKDNIVKQMIA' A
#
# COMPACT_ATOMS: atom_id res chain seq x y z
N MET A 1 -17.76 26.07 -19.26
CA MET A 1 -16.28 26.25 -19.18
C MET A 1 -15.68 25.76 -17.87
N GLN A 2 -16.23 26.11 -16.69
CA GLN A 2 -15.73 25.65 -15.37
C GLN A 2 -15.80 24.13 -15.17
N GLU A 3 -16.83 23.44 -15.66
CA GLU A 3 -16.93 21.98 -15.58
C GLU A 3 -15.87 21.23 -16.38
N ALA A 4 -15.51 21.74 -17.57
CA ALA A 4 -14.45 21.15 -18.39
C ALA A 4 -13.09 21.23 -17.67
N ILE A 5 -12.82 22.35 -16.98
CA ILE A 5 -11.62 22.54 -16.16
C ILE A 5 -11.64 21.60 -14.94
N ARG A 6 -12.78 21.42 -14.26
CA ARG A 6 -12.92 20.45 -13.16
C ARG A 6 -12.71 19.01 -13.64
N ARG A 7 -13.32 18.61 -14.75
CA ARG A 7 -13.10 17.28 -15.36
C ARG A 7 -11.65 17.06 -15.74
N SER A 8 -11.01 18.05 -16.38
CA SER A 8 -9.59 17.98 -16.72
C SER A 8 -8.69 17.83 -15.48
N LYS A 9 -8.96 18.56 -14.39
CA LYS A 9 -8.24 18.42 -13.11
C LYS A 9 -8.45 17.05 -12.47
N ASN A 10 -9.66 16.50 -12.53
CA ASN A 10 -9.94 15.16 -12.02
C ASN A 10 -9.24 14.08 -12.85
N ILE A 11 -9.24 14.20 -14.19
CA ILE A 11 -8.53 13.27 -15.08
C ILE A 11 -7.03 13.25 -14.78
N LYS A 12 -6.41 14.42 -14.60
CA LYS A 12 -4.98 14.51 -14.21
C LYS A 12 -4.71 13.79 -12.88
N ARG A 13 -5.57 14.00 -11.87
CA ARG A 13 -5.44 13.32 -10.57
C ARG A 13 -5.59 11.81 -10.70
N ILE A 14 -6.56 11.33 -11.48
CA ILE A 14 -6.75 9.89 -11.71
C ILE A 14 -5.50 9.30 -12.36
N ALA A 15 -4.97 9.93 -13.41
CA ALA A 15 -3.76 9.48 -14.07
C ALA A 15 -2.53 9.46 -13.13
N GLU A 16 -2.42 10.45 -12.23
CA GLU A 16 -1.38 10.45 -11.19
C GLU A 16 -1.53 9.30 -10.20
N TYR A 17 -2.76 8.96 -9.80
CA TYR A 17 -3.02 7.81 -8.92
C TYR A 17 -2.74 6.49 -9.63
N GLU A 18 -3.16 6.34 -10.88
CA GLU A 18 -2.87 5.15 -11.70
C GLU A 18 -1.36 4.93 -11.84
N LYS A 19 -0.60 5.99 -12.13
CA LYS A 19 0.86 5.91 -12.19
C LYS A 19 1.46 5.43 -10.86
N LYS A 20 1.04 6.02 -9.74
CA LYS A 20 1.52 5.60 -8.40
C LYS A 20 1.16 4.15 -8.08
N LEU A 21 -0.04 3.73 -8.49
CA LEU A 21 -0.52 2.38 -8.23
C LEU A 21 0.29 1.35 -9.04
N LEU A 22 0.62 1.68 -10.29
CA LEU A 22 1.44 0.84 -11.16
C LEU A 22 2.88 0.74 -10.64
N GLU A 23 3.46 1.85 -10.18
CA GLU A 23 4.77 1.85 -9.49
C GLU A 23 4.78 0.91 -8.28
N VAL A 24 3.73 0.93 -7.44
CA VAL A 24 3.63 0.03 -6.29
C VAL A 24 3.44 -1.42 -6.73
N GLN A 25 2.59 -1.70 -7.73
CA GLN A 25 2.34 -3.05 -8.23
C GLN A 25 3.62 -3.74 -8.69
N MET A 26 4.50 -3.03 -9.38
CA MET A 26 5.80 -3.57 -9.83
C MET A 26 6.74 -3.98 -8.68
N LEU A 27 6.51 -3.46 -7.47
CA LEU A 27 7.34 -3.74 -6.31
C LEU A 27 6.76 -4.81 -5.38
N ILE A 28 5.50 -5.21 -5.56
CA ILE A 28 4.84 -6.23 -4.72
C ILE A 28 5.60 -7.55 -4.77
N GLU A 29 6.06 -7.96 -5.94
CA GLU A 29 6.78 -9.24 -6.15
C GLU A 29 8.14 -9.28 -5.43
N ARG A 30 8.70 -8.13 -5.05
CA ARG A 30 9.96 -8.07 -4.30
C ARG A 30 9.78 -8.42 -2.83
N VAL A 31 8.55 -8.41 -2.33
CA VAL A 31 8.25 -8.70 -0.92
C VAL A 31 8.20 -10.21 -0.73
N THR A 32 9.12 -10.68 0.09
CA THR A 32 9.34 -12.08 0.42
C THR A 32 9.11 -12.31 1.91
N GLY A 33 8.81 -13.56 2.26
CA GLY A 33 8.44 -13.98 3.61
C GLY A 33 6.92 -14.09 3.77
N ASP A 34 6.46 -15.25 4.23
CA ASP A 34 5.03 -15.57 4.32
C ASP A 34 4.25 -14.53 5.15
N ARG A 35 4.88 -14.04 6.21
CA ARG A 35 4.27 -13.07 7.13
C ARG A 35 4.20 -11.67 6.53
N GLU A 36 5.27 -11.21 5.90
CA GLU A 36 5.34 -9.93 5.18
C GLU A 36 4.32 -9.90 4.03
N VAL A 37 4.26 -10.97 3.23
CA VAL A 37 3.30 -11.11 2.13
C VAL A 37 1.86 -11.07 2.65
N GLN A 38 1.56 -11.78 3.74
CA GLN A 38 0.21 -11.78 4.32
C GLN A 38 -0.19 -10.39 4.84
N VAL A 39 0.72 -9.70 5.54
CA VAL A 39 0.48 -8.32 6.00
C VAL A 39 0.31 -7.36 4.84
N LEU A 40 1.12 -7.48 3.79
CA LEU A 40 1.01 -6.68 2.57
C LEU A 40 -0.36 -6.86 1.90
N ASN A 41 -0.82 -8.10 1.72
CA ASN A 41 -2.12 -8.39 1.12
C ASN A 41 -3.27 -7.69 1.88
N TRP A 42 -3.30 -7.79 3.21
CA TRP A 42 -4.31 -7.09 3.99
C TRP A 42 -4.21 -5.56 3.92
N MET A 43 -2.99 -5.01 3.82
CA MET A 43 -2.82 -3.57 3.63
C MET A 43 -3.35 -3.12 2.26
N LEU A 44 -3.15 -3.92 1.21
CA LEU A 44 -3.69 -3.66 -0.13
C LEU A 44 -5.22 -3.78 -0.15
N ASP A 45 -5.80 -4.68 0.65
CA ASP A 45 -7.24 -4.78 0.89
C ASP A 45 -7.81 -3.63 1.77
N GLY A 46 -6.95 -2.70 2.22
CA GLY A 46 -7.34 -1.52 3.00
C GLY A 46 -7.51 -1.78 4.50
N LYS A 47 -7.01 -2.91 5.04
CA LYS A 47 -7.03 -3.17 6.48
C LYS A 47 -6.01 -2.28 7.22
N SER A 48 -6.42 -1.76 8.37
CA SER A 48 -5.53 -0.96 9.21
C SER A 48 -4.47 -1.82 9.92
N GLN A 49 -3.30 -1.24 10.21
CA GLN A 49 -2.25 -1.90 11.00
C GLN A 49 -2.77 -2.37 12.37
N ARG A 50 -3.71 -1.63 12.97
CA ARG A 50 -4.36 -2.03 14.24
C ARG A 50 -5.16 -3.31 14.05
N TRP A 51 -5.98 -3.38 13.00
CA TRP A 51 -6.80 -4.56 12.71
C TRP A 51 -5.92 -5.78 12.42
N ILE A 52 -4.89 -5.61 11.58
CA ILE A 52 -3.94 -6.68 11.23
C ILE A 52 -3.19 -7.15 12.48
N GLY A 53 -2.71 -6.22 13.31
CA GLY A 53 -2.03 -6.54 14.55
C GLY A 53 -2.93 -7.34 15.51
N GLN A 54 -4.19 -6.95 15.66
CA GLN A 54 -5.15 -7.70 16.48
C GLN A 54 -5.42 -9.10 15.90
N HIS A 55 -5.62 -9.21 14.59
CA HIS A 55 -5.91 -10.48 13.91
C HIS A 55 -4.73 -11.46 14.00
N MET A 56 -3.49 -10.97 14.01
CA MET A 56 -2.27 -11.78 14.10
C MET A 56 -1.70 -11.88 15.53
N THR A 57 -2.37 -11.33 16.55
CA THR A 57 -1.86 -11.26 17.94
C THR A 57 -0.49 -10.56 18.06
N LEU A 58 -0.32 -9.45 17.35
CA LEU A 58 0.90 -8.66 17.31
C LEU A 58 0.77 -7.34 18.04
N SER A 59 1.85 -6.94 18.71
CA SER A 59 1.97 -5.59 19.27
C SER A 59 2.08 -4.54 18.16
N ALA A 60 1.73 -3.29 18.50
CA ALA A 60 1.83 -2.14 17.59
C ALA A 60 3.27 -1.97 17.05
N THR A 61 4.28 -2.21 17.87
CA THR A 61 5.69 -2.16 17.45
C THR A 61 6.04 -3.28 16.46
N SER A 62 5.49 -4.47 16.66
CA SER A 62 5.76 -5.62 15.78
C SER A 62 5.15 -5.42 14.40
N ILE A 63 3.89 -4.99 14.31
CA ILE A 63 3.26 -4.70 13.02
C ILE A 63 3.97 -3.54 12.29
N LYS A 64 4.41 -2.53 13.03
CA LYS A 64 5.21 -1.43 12.47
C LYS A 64 6.51 -1.96 11.85
N ARG A 65 7.26 -2.81 12.56
CA ARG A 65 8.50 -3.41 12.03
C ARG A 65 8.27 -4.25 10.78
N ILE A 66 7.20 -5.04 10.72
CA ILE A 66 6.87 -5.84 9.53
C ILE A 66 6.58 -4.91 8.35
N LYS A 67 5.77 -3.87 8.56
CA LYS A 67 5.50 -2.85 7.54
C LYS A 67 6.77 -2.15 7.06
N ASP A 68 7.66 -1.79 7.98
CA ASP A 68 8.93 -1.15 7.64
C ASP A 68 9.85 -2.12 6.86
N ASN A 69 9.81 -3.43 7.16
CA ASN A 69 10.52 -4.46 6.40
C ASN A 69 9.95 -4.62 4.98
N ILE A 70 8.62 -4.65 4.83
CA ILE A 70 7.95 -4.66 3.51
C ILE A 70 8.43 -3.50 2.65
N VAL A 71 8.41 -2.28 3.18
CA VAL A 71 8.87 -1.07 2.46
C VAL A 71 10.35 -1.18 2.12
N LYS A 72 11.18 -1.69 3.03
CA LYS A 72 12.60 -1.92 2.78
C LYS A 72 12.82 -2.89 1.62
N GLN A 73 12.06 -3.97 1.54
CA GLN A 73 12.15 -4.95 0.45
C GLN A 73 11.69 -4.39 -0.90
N MET A 74 10.69 -3.50 -0.91
CA MET A 74 10.23 -2.85 -2.13
C MET A 74 11.29 -1.92 -2.73
N ILE A 75 12.04 -1.20 -1.89
CA ILE A 75 13.01 -0.16 -2.33
C ILE A 75 14.43 -0.72 -2.51
N ALA A 76 14.75 -1.85 -1.89
CA ALA A 76 16.02 -2.56 -2.07
C ALA A 76 16.22 -3.02 -3.53
#